data_AF-A0A6A3TMJ6-F1
#
_entry.id   AF-A0A6A3TMJ6-F1
#
_cell.length_a   1.000
_cell.length_b   1.000
_cell.length_c   1.000
_cell.angle_alpha   90.00
_cell.angle_beta   90.00
_cell.angle_gamma   90.00
#
_symmetry.space_group_name_H-M   'P 1'
#
loop_
_entity.id
_entity.type
_entity.pdbx_description
1 polymer ?
#
loop_
_entity_poly.entity_id
_entity_poly.type
_entity_poly.pdbx_seq_one_letter_code
_entity_poly.pdbx_strand_id
1 'polypeptide(L)'
;MMADEEPRSLQQVIPVCDRVRCTNWMELDKAPHGSKGLYGRAVDFFPALFRSSDRRVNMNKARDWWSKQEHGGQAGRTQSAQSIKEHWRRLAERRNIEAIKKGDWKTGSASSGKLANPGKKSF
;
A
#
# COMPACT_ATOMS: atom_id res chain seq x y z
N MET A 1 36.12 33.57 -9.38
CA MET A 1 35.19 32.72 -8.61
C MET A 1 34.68 31.66 -9.56
N MET A 2 35.14 30.41 -9.44
CA MET A 2 34.52 29.31 -10.18
C MET A 2 33.28 28.90 -9.39
N ALA A 3 32.10 29.04 -9.99
CA ALA A 3 30.88 28.51 -9.44
C ALA A 3 31.00 26.98 -9.48
N ASP A 4 31.06 26.38 -8.30
CA ASP A 4 30.91 24.95 -8.11
C ASP A 4 29.47 24.59 -8.55
N GLU A 5 29.28 24.31 -9.84
CA GLU A 5 28.01 23.76 -10.33
C GLU A 5 27.91 22.31 -9.85
N GLU A 6 27.36 22.15 -8.64
CA GLU A 6 26.85 20.87 -8.15
C GLU A 6 25.99 20.25 -9.26
N PRO A 7 26.38 19.09 -9.83
CA PRO A 7 25.66 18.50 -10.94
C PRO A 7 24.24 18.17 -10.48
N ARG A 8 23.26 18.85 -11.08
CA ARG A 8 21.83 18.65 -10.79
C ARG A 8 21.54 17.15 -10.76
N SER A 9 21.13 16.63 -9.60
CA SER A 9 20.85 15.22 -9.38
C SER A 9 20.01 14.63 -10.52
N LEU A 10 20.50 13.56 -11.14
CA LEU A 10 19.80 12.83 -12.20
C LEU A 10 18.36 12.52 -11.74
N GLN A 11 17.40 12.97 -12.54
CA GLN A 11 15.98 12.81 -12.23
C GLN A 11 15.63 11.31 -12.18
N GLN A 12 15.32 10.80 -10.99
CA GLN A 12 15.00 9.39 -10.83
C GLN A 12 13.69 9.05 -11.55
N VAL A 13 13.79 8.20 -12.56
CA VAL A 13 12.63 7.59 -13.22
C VAL A 13 12.16 6.40 -12.40
N ILE A 14 10.89 6.42 -11.97
CA ILE A 14 10.27 5.30 -11.26
C ILE A 14 9.45 4.48 -12.25
N PRO A 15 9.68 3.16 -12.35
CA PRO A 15 8.90 2.27 -13.19
C PRO A 15 7.40 2.41 -12.93
N VAL A 16 6.59 2.29 -13.99
CA VAL A 16 5.13 2.33 -13.86
C VAL A 16 4.63 1.23 -12.92
N CYS A 17 5.32 0.08 -12.87
CA CYS A 17 4.94 -1.03 -11.99
C CYS A 17 5.04 -0.70 -10.51
N ASP A 18 6.07 0.03 -10.10
CA ASP A 18 6.26 0.44 -8.71
C ASP A 18 5.25 1.51 -8.30
N ARG A 19 4.96 2.46 -9.20
CA ARG A 19 3.92 3.49 -8.98
C ARG A 19 2.57 2.85 -8.69
N VAL A 20 2.18 1.88 -9.51
CA VAL A 20 0.91 1.19 -9.35
C VAL A 20 0.90 0.26 -8.12
N ARG A 21 2.02 -0.38 -7.79
CA ARG A 21 2.11 -1.14 -6.54
C ARG A 21 1.87 -0.23 -5.34
N CYS A 22 2.39 0.99 -5.37
CA CYS A 22 2.19 2.01 -4.35
C CYS A 22 0.73 2.47 -4.27
N THR A 23 0.08 2.75 -5.41
CA THR A 23 -1.32 3.17 -5.42
C THR A 23 -2.29 2.05 -5.04
N ASN A 24 -2.10 0.82 -5.53
CA ASN A 24 -2.87 -0.33 -5.04
C ASN A 24 -2.75 -0.46 -3.53
N TRP A 25 -1.54 -0.36 -2.98
CA TRP A 25 -1.34 -0.41 -1.52
C TRP A 25 -2.09 0.71 -0.79
N MET A 26 -2.12 1.94 -1.33
CA MET A 26 -2.90 3.04 -0.76
C MET A 26 -4.41 2.74 -0.73
N GLU A 27 -4.95 2.07 -1.76
CA GLU A 27 -6.35 1.65 -1.79
C GLU A 27 -6.65 0.66 -0.65
N LEU A 28 -5.74 -0.30 -0.43
CA LEU A 28 -5.84 -1.29 0.64
C LEU A 28 -5.73 -0.66 2.04
N ASP A 29 -4.81 0.28 2.21
CA ASP A 29 -4.54 0.97 3.48
C ASP A 29 -5.69 1.92 3.87
N LYS A 30 -6.33 2.54 2.87
CA LYS A 30 -7.47 3.45 3.07
C LYS A 30 -8.67 2.76 3.72
N ALA A 31 -8.92 1.47 3.43
CA ALA A 31 -10.08 0.75 3.96
C ALA A 31 -10.11 0.65 5.51
N PRO A 32 -9.03 0.20 6.18
CA PRO A 32 -8.98 0.14 7.64
C PRO A 32 -8.57 1.45 8.34
N HIS A 33 -7.81 2.34 7.67
CA HIS A 33 -7.21 3.53 8.32
C HIS A 33 -7.79 4.87 7.87
N GLY A 34 -8.69 4.84 6.87
CA GLY A 34 -9.27 6.04 6.27
C GLY A 34 -8.26 6.86 5.47
N SER A 35 -8.75 7.95 4.89
CA SER A 35 -7.96 8.81 3.98
C SER A 35 -6.96 9.72 4.70
N LYS A 36 -7.15 9.98 6.00
CA LYS A 36 -6.30 10.92 6.75
C LYS A 36 -4.89 10.34 6.88
N GLY A 37 -3.89 11.08 6.40
CA GLY A 37 -2.49 10.67 6.47
C GLY A 37 -2.06 9.58 5.48
N LEU A 38 -2.94 9.18 4.54
CA LEU A 38 -2.69 8.10 3.58
C LEU A 38 -1.36 8.25 2.82
N TYR A 39 -1.09 9.44 2.29
CA TYR A 39 0.14 9.71 1.53
C TYR A 39 1.39 9.63 2.41
N GLY A 40 1.29 10.05 3.67
CA GLY A 40 2.38 9.92 4.64
C GLY A 40 2.72 8.46 4.90
N ARG A 41 1.70 7.63 5.17
CA ARG A 41 1.89 6.19 5.36
C ARG A 41 2.45 5.50 4.12
N ALA A 42 2.04 5.92 2.93
CA ALA A 42 2.61 5.40 1.67
C ALA A 42 4.10 5.75 1.53
N VAL A 43 4.50 6.98 1.89
CA VAL A 43 5.90 7.40 1.90
C VAL A 43 6.71 6.59 2.91
N ASP A 44 6.16 6.37 4.10
CA ASP A 44 6.81 5.61 5.18
C ASP A 44 6.93 4.11 4.82
N PHE A 45 5.95 3.55 4.07
CA PHE A 45 5.96 2.15 3.64
C PHE A 45 6.87 1.89 2.42
N PHE A 46 7.03 2.87 1.52
CA PHE A 46 7.84 2.76 0.31
C PHE A 46 9.00 3.78 0.25
N PRO A 47 9.90 3.84 1.25
CA PRO A 47 10.92 4.90 1.32
C PRO A 47 11.85 4.92 0.09
N ALA A 48 12.08 3.78 -0.55
CA ALA A 48 12.89 3.69 -1.77
C ALA A 48 12.28 4.43 -2.99
N LEU A 49 10.96 4.63 -3.00
CA LEU A 49 10.25 5.37 -4.07
C LEU A 49 10.23 6.89 -3.83
N PHE A 50 10.61 7.34 -2.64
CA PHE A 50 10.45 8.71 -2.17
C PHE A 50 11.76 9.23 -1.58
N ARG A 51 12.70 9.61 -2.47
CA ARG A 51 14.08 9.97 -2.08
C ARG A 51 14.29 11.45 -1.77
N SER A 52 13.24 12.30 -1.83
CA SER A 52 13.41 13.70 -1.43
C SER A 52 13.63 13.80 0.07
N SER A 53 14.55 14.66 0.50
CA SER A 53 14.71 15.02 1.91
C SER A 53 13.50 15.82 2.44
N ASP A 54 12.76 16.51 1.56
CA ASP A 54 11.51 17.17 1.92
C ASP A 54 10.33 16.17 1.88
N ARG A 55 9.85 15.81 3.08
CA ARG A 55 8.70 14.91 3.25
C ARG A 55 7.43 15.43 2.54
N ARG A 56 7.26 16.74 2.44
CA ARG A 56 6.11 17.35 1.74
C ARG A 56 6.15 17.06 0.24
N VAL A 57 7.34 17.12 -0.38
CA VAL A 57 7.53 16.78 -1.79
C VAL A 57 7.17 15.31 -2.04
N ASN A 58 7.59 14.41 -1.15
CA ASN A 58 7.27 12.99 -1.24
C ASN A 58 5.75 12.74 -1.12
N MET A 59 5.07 13.38 -0.17
CA MET A 59 3.61 13.26 -0.02
C MET A 59 2.86 13.83 -1.22
N ASN A 60 3.30 14.95 -1.79
CA ASN A 60 2.71 15.53 -3.00
C ASN A 60 2.86 14.59 -4.20
N LYS A 61 4.00 13.89 -4.30
CA LYS A 61 4.24 12.88 -5.33
C LYS A 61 3.30 11.68 -5.19
N ALA A 62 3.12 11.17 -3.97
CA ALA A 62 2.17 10.10 -3.69
C ALA A 62 0.73 10.51 -4.03
N ARG A 63 0.34 11.74 -3.70
CA ARG A 63 -0.95 12.32 -4.09
C ARG A 63 -1.12 12.41 -5.60
N ASP A 64 -0.11 12.90 -6.32
CA ASP A 64 -0.13 13.00 -7.78
C ASP A 64 -0.37 11.63 -8.44
N TRP A 65 0.30 10.59 -7.96
CA TRP A 65 0.10 9.22 -8.46
C TRP A 65 -1.31 8.71 -8.20
N TRP A 66 -1.83 8.95 -7.00
CA TRP A 66 -3.20 8.59 -6.62
C TRP A 66 -4.23 9.31 -7.50
N SER A 67 -4.11 10.62 -7.68
CA SER A 67 -5.01 11.39 -8.55
C SER A 67 -4.96 10.95 -10.01
N LYS A 68 -3.78 10.62 -10.53
CA LYS A 68 -3.61 10.15 -11.92
C LYS A 68 -4.20 8.76 -12.16
N GLN A 69 -4.43 7.97 -11.11
CA GLN A 69 -5.16 6.70 -11.21
C GLN A 69 -6.64 6.94 -11.57
N GLU A 70 -7.27 7.94 -10.97
CA GLU A 70 -8.72 8.19 -11.08
C GLU A 70 -9.07 8.80 -12.44
N HIS A 71 -8.15 9.57 -13.03
CA HIS A 71 -8.37 10.30 -14.28
C HIS A 71 -7.86 9.55 -15.54
N GLY A 72 -7.55 8.26 -15.44
CA GLY A 72 -7.17 7.43 -16.61
C GLY A 72 -5.82 7.78 -17.26
N GLY A 73 -5.01 8.62 -16.61
CA GLY A 73 -3.74 9.13 -17.14
C GLY A 73 -2.56 8.14 -17.14
N GLN A 74 -2.80 6.86 -16.85
CA GLN A 74 -1.84 5.78 -17.00
C GLN A 74 -2.31 4.81 -18.08
N ALA A 75 -2.22 5.27 -19.32
CA ALA A 75 -2.32 4.42 -20.51
C ALA A 75 -1.32 3.26 -20.37
N GLY A 76 -1.84 2.07 -20.04
CA GLY A 76 -1.04 0.85 -19.94
C GLY A 76 -1.29 -0.03 -18.71
N ARG A 77 -2.35 0.16 -17.91
CA ARG A 77 -2.65 -0.84 -16.89
C ARG A 77 -4.13 -1.10 -16.61
N THR A 78 -4.71 -1.95 -17.43
CA THR A 78 -5.63 -2.97 -16.95
C THR A 78 -4.82 -4.00 -16.15
N GLN A 79 -4.74 -3.86 -14.82
CA GLN A 79 -4.54 -5.06 -14.01
C GLN A 79 -5.78 -5.89 -14.24
N SER A 80 -5.65 -7.10 -14.77
CA SER A 80 -6.80 -7.98 -14.86
C SER A 80 -7.33 -8.17 -13.43
N ALA A 81 -8.65 -8.31 -13.29
CA ALA A 81 -9.25 -8.64 -11.99
C ALA A 81 -8.60 -9.89 -11.36
N GLN A 82 -7.97 -10.75 -12.18
CA GLN A 82 -7.17 -11.88 -11.74
C GLN A 82 -5.89 -11.47 -11.00
N SER A 83 -5.12 -10.50 -11.50
CA SER A 83 -3.91 -10.00 -10.80
C SER A 83 -4.26 -9.38 -9.45
N ILE A 84 -5.38 -8.66 -9.36
CA ILE A 84 -5.88 -8.09 -8.10
C ILE A 84 -6.30 -9.21 -7.14
N LYS A 85 -7.05 -10.20 -7.62
CA LYS A 85 -7.44 -11.39 -6.82
C LYS A 85 -6.23 -12.16 -6.31
N GLU A 86 -5.20 -12.34 -7.13
CA GLU A 86 -3.98 -13.04 -6.73
C GLU A 86 -3.19 -12.26 -5.67
N HIS A 87 -3.12 -10.93 -5.82
CA HIS A 87 -2.55 -10.05 -4.80
C HIS A 87 -3.27 -10.20 -3.45
N TRP A 88 -4.61 -10.15 -3.45
CA TRP A 88 -5.42 -10.35 -2.26
C TRP A 88 -5.25 -11.74 -1.64
N ARG A 89 -5.14 -12.78 -2.48
CA ARG A 89 -4.90 -14.16 -2.02
C ARG A 89 -3.58 -14.26 -1.28
N ARG A 90 -2.48 -13.76 -1.88
CA ARG A 90 -1.14 -13.81 -1.27
C ARG A 90 -1.09 -12.98 0.03
N LEU A 91 -1.79 -11.85 0.07
CA LEU A 91 -1.85 -11.02 1.27
C LEU A 91 -2.63 -11.70 2.40
N ALA A 92 -3.77 -12.32 2.11
CA ALA A 92 -4.54 -13.10 3.08
C ALA A 92 -3.74 -14.31 3.59
N GLU A 93 -3.06 -15.02 2.70
CA GLU A 93 -2.20 -16.15 3.06
C GLU A 93 -1.06 -15.73 4.00
N ARG A 94 -0.38 -14.61 3.70
CA ARG A 94 0.68 -14.08 4.56
C ARG A 94 0.15 -13.73 5.96
N ARG A 95 -1.01 -13.05 6.03
CA ARG A 95 -1.64 -12.69 7.32
C ARG A 95 -2.07 -13.92 8.11
N ASN A 96 -2.59 -14.94 7.44
CA ASN A 96 -2.94 -16.21 8.07
C ASN A 96 -1.71 -16.91 8.66
N ILE A 97 -0.60 -16.95 7.90
CA ILE A 97 0.67 -17.53 8.38
C ILE A 97 1.21 -16.75 9.58
N GLU A 98 1.16 -15.41 9.54
CA GLU A 98 1.58 -14.57 10.66
C GLU A 98 0.71 -14.79 11.91
N ALA A 99 -0.61 -14.90 11.76
CA ALA A 99 -1.54 -15.21 12.85
C ALA A 99 -1.30 -16.60 13.46
N ILE A 100 -0.96 -17.60 12.62
CA ILE A 100 -0.57 -18.93 13.09
C ILE A 100 0.73 -18.85 13.91
N LYS A 101 1.76 -18.19 13.37
CA LYS A 101 3.06 -18.03 14.04
C LYS A 101 2.95 -17.29 15.36
N LYS A 102 2.08 -16.28 15.43
CA LYS A 102 1.86 -15.46 16.62
C LYS A 102 0.95 -16.13 17.65
N GLY A 103 0.35 -17.28 17.32
CA GLY A 103 -0.57 -17.97 18.22
C GLY A 103 -1.89 -17.23 18.42
N ASP A 104 -2.18 -16.20 17.62
CA ASP A 104 -3.40 -15.38 17.70
C ASP A 104 -4.67 -16.21 17.42
N TRP A 105 -4.53 -17.42 16.87
CA TRP A 105 -5.63 -18.37 16.72
C TRP A 105 -6.08 -19.04 18.03
N LYS A 106 -5.31 -18.91 19.12
CA LYS A 106 -5.56 -19.57 20.42
C LYS A 106 -6.27 -18.69 21.46
N THR A 107 -6.70 -17.47 21.14
CA THR A 107 -7.43 -16.63 22.10
C THR A 107 -8.90 -17.03 22.18
N GLY A 108 -9.16 -18.11 22.91
CA GLY A 108 -10.47 -18.62 23.28
C GLY A 108 -10.29 -19.87 24.12
N SER A 109 -11.03 -19.97 25.23
CA SER A 109 -11.04 -21.13 26.13
C SER A 109 -11.09 -22.44 25.34
N ALA A 110 -10.38 -23.46 25.83
CA ALA A 110 -10.25 -24.75 25.20
C ALA A 110 -11.59 -25.30 24.67
N SER A 111 -11.53 -25.91 23.49
CA SER A 111 -12.58 -26.66 22.79
C SER A 111 -13.63 -25.85 22.02
N SER A 112 -13.41 -25.83 20.70
CA SER A 112 -14.39 -25.96 19.61
C SER A 112 -13.91 -25.02 18.50
N GLY A 113 -13.45 -25.59 17.38
CA GLY A 113 -12.96 -24.88 16.19
C GLY A 113 -14.06 -24.09 15.46
N LYS A 114 -14.83 -23.29 16.20
CA LYS A 114 -15.93 -22.48 15.72
C LYS A 114 -15.42 -21.06 15.58
N LEU A 115 -15.10 -20.67 14.35
CA LEU A 115 -14.86 -19.27 14.01
C LEU A 115 -16.08 -18.46 14.47
N ALA A 116 -15.87 -17.52 15.40
CA ALA A 116 -16.92 -16.61 15.82
C ALA A 116 -17.36 -15.78 14.60
N ASN A 117 -18.57 -16.04 14.10
CA ASN A 117 -19.18 -15.27 13.03
C ASN A 117 -19.97 -14.10 13.65
N PRO A 118 -19.48 -12.85 13.56
CA PRO A 118 -20.15 -11.69 14.18
C PRO A 118 -21.49 -11.34 13.52
N GLY A 119 -21.84 -11.95 12.38
CA GLY A 119 -23.13 -11.77 11.70
C GLY A 119 -24.29 -12.60 12.26
N LYS A 120 -24.06 -13.44 13.27
CA LYS A 120 -25.12 -14.19 13.96
C LYS A 120 -25.36 -13.63 15.36
N LYS A 121 -25.85 -12.40 15.45
CA LYS A 121 -26.66 -11.98 16.58
C LYS A 121 -28.09 -11.91 16.06
N SER A 122 -28.82 -13.01 16.23
CA SER A 122 -30.26 -13.07 16.05
C SER A 122 -30.92 -12.06 17.01
N PHE A 123 -31.82 -11.24 16.47
CA PHE A 123 -32.88 -10.59 17.23
C PHE A 123 -33.89 -11.64 17.69
#